data_AF-A0A3A6P6J7-F1
#
_entry.id   AF-A0A3A6P6J7-F1
#
_cell.length_a   1.000
_cell.length_b   1.000
_cell.length_c   1.000
_cell.angle_alpha   90.00
_cell.angle_beta   90.00
_cell.angle_gamma   90.00
#
_symmetry.space_group_name_H-M   'P 1'
#
loop_
_entity.id
_entity.type
_entity.pdbx_description
1 polymer ?
#
loop_
_entity_poly.entity_id
_entity_poly.type
_entity_poly.pdbx_seq_one_letter_code
_entity_poly.pdbx_strand_id
1 'polypeptide(L)'
;MKNSFIRNSHKKKKNQETAMCPQASKKERTSGEQTAYLHVLPTPVLSVDTEFNVTFMNPAGARVVGLSAEEAIGSKCYDLFKTSHCRTDKCAVGRAMREDRVVSEETVARPREGAIIPIKYTGVPIKDAKGNIEGALEFVLDVTEEVRQRTAAQQKINNFNALPTPVMSVDTDFSITFMNPAGASVLGLNPEEAIGRKCYDLFKTSHCRTDKCAVGRAMREDR
;
A
#
# COMPACT_ATOMS: atom_id res chain seq x y z
N MET A 1 20.05 78.33 -43.90
CA MET A 1 21.50 78.33 -43.64
C MET A 1 21.81 77.49 -42.41
N LYS A 2 22.71 76.51 -42.58
CA LYS A 2 23.67 75.91 -41.64
C LYS A 2 23.22 75.34 -40.26
N ASN A 3 23.53 74.04 -40.13
CA ASN A 3 23.71 73.20 -38.92
C ASN A 3 24.52 73.85 -37.78
N SER A 4 24.24 73.44 -36.53
CA SER A 4 25.21 72.90 -35.53
C SER A 4 24.46 72.53 -34.21
N PHE A 5 24.40 71.26 -33.77
CA PHE A 5 25.10 70.66 -32.59
C PHE A 5 24.81 71.37 -31.22
N ILE A 6 24.59 70.79 -30.02
CA ILE A 6 24.84 69.47 -29.39
C ILE A 6 24.16 69.40 -27.98
N ARG A 7 23.88 68.18 -27.52
CA ARG A 7 23.74 67.65 -26.13
C ARG A 7 22.42 67.76 -25.32
N ASN A 8 21.79 66.59 -25.22
CA ASN A 8 21.50 65.80 -24.01
C ASN A 8 21.03 66.49 -22.72
N SER A 9 19.82 66.10 -22.29
CA SER A 9 19.61 65.56 -20.93
C SER A 9 18.33 64.74 -20.82
N HIS A 10 18.52 63.42 -20.83
CA HIS A 10 17.78 62.37 -20.13
C HIS A 10 16.39 62.67 -19.54
N LYS A 11 15.36 62.02 -20.11
CA LYS A 11 14.32 61.33 -19.33
C LYS A 11 14.02 59.97 -19.97
N LYS A 12 14.54 58.91 -19.32
CA LYS A 12 14.25 57.51 -19.63
C LYS A 12 12.74 57.26 -19.46
N LYS A 13 12.00 57.05 -20.55
CA LYS A 13 10.74 56.30 -20.53
C LYS A 13 11.11 54.83 -20.79
N LYS A 14 10.92 53.97 -19.78
CA LYS A 14 11.03 52.52 -19.91
C LYS A 14 9.96 52.06 -20.92
N ASN A 15 10.39 51.51 -22.06
CA ASN A 15 9.56 50.66 -22.88
C ASN A 15 9.22 49.41 -22.04
N GLN A 16 7.93 49.19 -21.79
CA GLN A 16 7.43 47.86 -21.44
C GLN A 16 7.31 47.08 -22.75
N GLU A 17 8.34 46.31 -23.08
CA GLU A 17 8.18 45.18 -23.97
C GLU A 17 7.35 44.14 -23.21
N THR A 18 6.04 44.08 -23.49
CA THR A 18 5.24 42.90 -23.22
C THR A 18 5.74 41.79 -24.13
N ALA A 19 6.66 40.98 -23.62
CA ALA A 19 7.01 39.69 -24.19
C ALA A 19 5.73 38.86 -24.29
N MET A 20 5.27 38.67 -25.53
CA MET A 20 4.17 37.80 -25.88
C MET A 20 4.63 36.37 -25.57
N CYS A 21 4.18 35.82 -24.44
CA CYS A 21 4.39 34.41 -24.11
C CYS A 21 3.80 33.57 -25.25
N PRO A 22 4.53 32.61 -25.85
CA PRO A 22 3.93 31.72 -26.82
C PRO A 22 2.81 30.99 -26.09
N GLN A 23 1.58 31.14 -26.59
CA GLN A 23 0.46 30.34 -26.14
C GLN A 23 0.88 28.88 -26.28
N ALA A 24 1.20 28.25 -25.15
CA ALA A 24 1.50 26.82 -25.12
C ALA A 24 0.23 26.12 -25.58
N SER A 25 0.24 25.65 -26.83
CA SER A 25 -0.79 24.80 -27.38
C SER A 25 -0.93 23.62 -26.43
N LYS A 26 -2.07 23.50 -25.72
CA LYS A 26 -2.46 22.25 -25.09
C LYS A 26 -2.66 21.24 -26.21
N LYS A 27 -1.58 20.56 -26.61
CA LYS A 27 -1.67 19.34 -27.40
C LYS A 27 -2.42 18.35 -26.52
N GLU A 28 -3.66 18.08 -26.88
CA GLU A 28 -4.38 16.90 -26.41
C GLU A 28 -3.47 15.70 -26.70
N ARG A 29 -2.93 15.11 -25.63
CA ARG A 29 -2.13 13.89 -25.75
C ARG A 29 -3.06 12.81 -26.27
N THR A 30 -2.77 12.29 -27.45
CA THR A 30 -3.50 11.16 -28.06
C THR A 30 -3.57 9.99 -27.07
N SER A 31 -4.73 9.32 -27.02
CA SER A 31 -5.04 8.14 -26.17
C SER A 31 -3.88 7.12 -26.04
N GLY A 32 -3.04 6.97 -27.07
CA GLY A 32 -1.87 6.08 -27.07
C GLY A 32 -0.69 6.47 -26.15
N GLU A 33 -0.55 7.74 -25.74
CA GLU A 33 0.53 8.14 -24.81
C GLU A 33 0.21 7.80 -23.35
N GLN A 34 -1.07 7.81 -22.97
CA GLN A 34 -1.49 7.52 -21.60
C GLN A 34 -1.45 6.03 -21.29
N THR A 35 -1.73 5.18 -22.28
CA THR A 35 -1.62 3.71 -22.14
C THR A 35 -0.17 3.24 -22.03
N ALA A 36 0.79 3.94 -22.65
CA ALA A 36 2.21 3.58 -22.62
C ALA A 36 2.77 3.45 -21.19
N TYR A 37 2.33 4.32 -20.26
CA TYR A 37 2.75 4.22 -18.86
C TYR A 37 2.21 2.96 -18.19
N LEU A 38 0.97 2.58 -18.45
CA LEU A 38 0.37 1.37 -17.89
C LEU A 38 1.07 0.09 -18.36
N HIS A 39 1.61 0.10 -19.58
CA HIS A 39 2.34 -1.05 -20.13
C HIS A 39 3.67 -1.34 -19.42
N VAL A 40 4.35 -0.31 -18.91
CA VAL A 40 5.64 -0.45 -18.22
C VAL A 40 5.50 -0.66 -16.72
N LEU A 41 4.30 -0.50 -16.15
CA LEU A 41 4.07 -0.76 -14.74
C LEU A 41 4.28 -2.26 -14.43
N PRO A 42 5.08 -2.60 -13.38
CA PRO A 42 5.26 -3.98 -12.96
C PRO A 42 4.02 -4.53 -12.22
N THR A 43 3.08 -3.65 -11.88
CA THR A 43 1.81 -3.99 -11.21
C THR A 43 0.78 -4.44 -12.25
N PRO A 44 0.09 -5.58 -12.06
CA PRO A 44 -1.07 -5.94 -12.86
C PRO A 44 -2.12 -4.84 -12.88
N VAL A 45 -2.50 -4.41 -14.08
CA VAL A 45 -3.58 -3.44 -14.33
C VAL A 45 -4.47 -3.99 -15.43
N LEU A 46 -5.77 -3.91 -15.23
CA LEU A 46 -6.79 -4.18 -16.24
C LEU A 46 -7.92 -3.16 -16.15
N SER A 47 -8.67 -2.97 -17.22
CA SER A 47 -9.99 -2.35 -17.13
C SER A 47 -11.07 -3.31 -17.60
N VAL A 48 -12.27 -3.12 -17.09
CA VAL A 48 -13.47 -3.84 -17.51
C VAL A 48 -14.59 -2.88 -17.84
N ASP A 49 -15.53 -3.31 -18.69
CA ASP A 49 -16.81 -2.63 -18.89
C ASP A 49 -17.81 -2.95 -17.76
N THR A 50 -19.03 -2.39 -17.84
CA THR A 50 -20.11 -2.62 -16.88
C THR A 50 -20.59 -4.07 -16.79
N GLU A 51 -20.25 -4.91 -17.77
CA GLU A 51 -20.55 -6.34 -17.78
C GLU A 51 -19.35 -7.20 -17.34
N PHE A 52 -18.29 -6.57 -16.84
CA PHE A 52 -17.05 -7.22 -16.40
C PHE A 52 -16.23 -7.87 -17.52
N ASN A 53 -16.47 -7.51 -18.80
CA ASN A 53 -15.60 -7.91 -19.89
C ASN A 53 -14.32 -7.08 -19.82
N VAL A 54 -13.16 -7.72 -19.94
CA VAL A 54 -11.88 -7.03 -19.96
C VAL A 54 -11.75 -6.19 -21.23
N THR A 55 -11.49 -4.89 -21.07
CA THR A 55 -11.31 -3.93 -22.16
C THR A 55 -9.86 -3.52 -22.35
N PHE A 56 -9.01 -3.72 -21.34
CA PHE A 56 -7.57 -3.53 -21.39
C PHE A 56 -6.90 -4.44 -20.37
N MET A 57 -5.70 -4.93 -20.68
CA MET A 57 -4.82 -5.59 -19.71
C MET A 57 -3.36 -5.25 -20.01
N ASN A 58 -2.62 -4.82 -19.00
CA ASN A 58 -1.20 -4.56 -19.17
C ASN A 58 -0.36 -5.85 -19.18
N PRO A 59 0.90 -5.80 -19.62
CA PRO A 59 1.77 -6.98 -19.67
C PRO A 59 1.97 -7.65 -18.31
N ALA A 60 1.95 -6.90 -17.21
CA ALA A 60 2.05 -7.48 -15.87
C ALA A 60 0.83 -8.34 -15.51
N GLY A 61 -0.39 -7.87 -15.81
CA GLY A 61 -1.62 -8.64 -15.62
C GLY A 61 -1.68 -9.87 -16.52
N ALA A 62 -1.33 -9.70 -17.79
CA ALA A 62 -1.27 -10.79 -18.77
C ALA A 62 -0.32 -11.91 -18.29
N ARG A 63 0.87 -11.53 -17.78
CA ARG A 63 1.81 -12.47 -17.16
C ARG A 63 1.31 -13.15 -15.89
N VAL A 64 0.42 -12.55 -15.11
CA VAL A 64 -0.18 -13.21 -13.94
C VAL A 64 -1.21 -14.24 -14.39
N VAL A 65 -2.10 -13.85 -15.28
CA VAL A 65 -3.20 -14.69 -15.78
C VAL A 65 -2.67 -15.84 -16.65
N GLY A 66 -1.60 -15.61 -17.42
CA GLY A 66 -1.04 -16.62 -18.33
C GLY A 66 -1.62 -16.60 -19.73
N LEU A 67 -2.13 -15.45 -20.13
CA LEU A 67 -2.64 -15.17 -21.45
C LEU A 67 -1.84 -14.01 -22.04
N SER A 68 -1.87 -13.86 -23.36
CA SER A 68 -1.55 -12.58 -23.99
C SER A 68 -2.59 -11.52 -23.61
N ALA A 69 -2.24 -10.24 -23.78
CA ALA A 69 -3.20 -9.16 -23.51
C ALA A 69 -4.41 -9.28 -24.44
N GLU A 70 -4.18 -9.67 -25.69
CA GLU A 70 -5.18 -9.85 -26.73
C GLU A 70 -6.17 -10.98 -26.39
N GLU A 71 -5.69 -12.12 -25.90
CA GLU A 71 -6.54 -13.22 -25.43
C GLU A 71 -7.35 -12.86 -24.18
N ALA A 72 -6.83 -11.95 -23.34
CA ALA A 72 -7.53 -11.51 -22.16
C ALA A 72 -8.70 -10.58 -22.48
N ILE A 73 -8.63 -9.79 -23.57
CA ILE A 73 -9.71 -8.87 -23.97
C ILE A 73 -11.00 -9.65 -24.27
N GLY A 74 -12.13 -9.15 -23.78
CA GLY A 74 -13.45 -9.76 -23.93
C GLY A 74 -13.73 -10.91 -22.95
N SER A 75 -12.71 -11.48 -22.32
CA SER A 75 -12.91 -12.45 -21.24
C SER A 75 -13.51 -11.76 -20.01
N LYS A 76 -14.21 -12.53 -19.16
CA LYS A 76 -14.72 -12.01 -17.89
C LYS A 76 -13.59 -11.93 -16.87
N CYS A 77 -13.39 -10.77 -16.24
CA CYS A 77 -12.28 -10.61 -15.28
C CYS A 77 -12.34 -11.62 -14.11
N TYR A 78 -13.55 -12.02 -13.71
CA TYR A 78 -13.76 -13.02 -12.66
C TYR A 78 -13.33 -14.43 -13.06
N ASP A 79 -13.28 -14.75 -14.35
CA ASP A 79 -12.75 -16.02 -14.87
C ASP A 79 -11.23 -15.98 -15.01
N LEU A 80 -10.61 -14.79 -15.02
CA LEU A 80 -9.16 -14.63 -15.10
C LEU A 80 -8.49 -14.72 -13.72
N PHE A 81 -8.99 -13.98 -12.71
CA PHE A 81 -8.36 -13.95 -11.37
C PHE A 81 -9.00 -14.89 -10.36
N LYS A 82 -10.24 -15.34 -10.59
CA LYS A 82 -10.94 -16.40 -9.83
C LYS A 82 -10.88 -16.23 -8.31
N THR A 83 -11.11 -15.00 -7.83
CA THR A 83 -11.15 -14.72 -6.38
C THR A 83 -12.48 -15.17 -5.78
N SER A 84 -12.52 -15.41 -4.47
CA SER A 84 -13.79 -15.68 -3.76
C SER A 84 -14.69 -14.45 -3.66
N HIS A 85 -14.19 -13.26 -3.98
CA HIS A 85 -14.96 -12.02 -3.94
C HIS A 85 -15.74 -11.79 -5.23
N CYS A 86 -15.26 -12.32 -6.36
CA CYS A 86 -15.88 -12.16 -7.66
C CYS A 86 -17.35 -12.60 -7.63
N ARG A 87 -18.24 -11.81 -8.26
CA ARG A 87 -19.70 -12.04 -8.32
C ARG A 87 -20.40 -12.06 -6.95
N THR A 88 -19.82 -11.41 -5.94
CA THR A 88 -20.43 -11.20 -4.62
C THR A 88 -20.41 -9.70 -4.26
N ASP A 89 -21.10 -9.34 -3.18
CA ASP A 89 -21.04 -7.99 -2.63
C ASP A 89 -19.66 -7.57 -2.11
N LYS A 90 -18.68 -8.50 -2.00
CA LYS A 90 -17.30 -8.16 -1.65
C LYS A 90 -16.45 -7.75 -2.85
N CYS A 91 -16.95 -7.86 -4.08
CA CYS A 91 -16.18 -7.52 -5.28
C CYS A 91 -15.84 -6.02 -5.32
N ALA A 92 -14.58 -5.65 -5.11
CA ALA A 92 -14.15 -4.24 -5.14
C ALA A 92 -14.47 -3.54 -6.48
N VAL A 93 -14.29 -4.23 -7.61
CA VAL A 93 -14.62 -3.70 -8.95
C VAL A 93 -16.13 -3.44 -9.09
N GLY A 94 -16.97 -4.40 -8.72
CA GLY A 94 -18.42 -4.24 -8.78
C GLY A 94 -18.94 -3.17 -7.82
N ARG A 95 -18.36 -3.07 -6.62
CA ARG A 95 -18.67 -2.00 -5.66
C ARG A 95 -18.18 -0.65 -6.16
N ALA A 96 -17.00 -0.56 -6.77
CA ALA A 96 -16.47 0.69 -7.29
C ALA A 96 -17.41 1.29 -8.34
N MET A 97 -17.93 0.47 -9.25
CA MET A 97 -18.94 0.88 -10.23
C MET A 97 -20.28 1.27 -9.59
N ARG A 98 -20.81 0.44 -8.68
CA ARG A 98 -22.13 0.66 -8.04
C ARG A 98 -22.16 1.85 -7.08
N GLU A 99 -21.08 2.05 -6.33
CA GLU A 99 -20.98 3.07 -5.28
C GLU A 99 -20.29 4.35 -5.78
N ASP A 100 -19.85 4.37 -7.05
CA ASP A 100 -19.11 5.49 -7.67
C ASP A 100 -17.95 6.01 -6.80
N ARG A 101 -17.12 5.08 -6.32
CA ARG A 101 -15.95 5.40 -5.48
C ARG A 101 -14.85 4.36 -5.62
N VAL A 102 -13.65 4.73 -5.19
CA VAL A 102 -12.54 3.78 -5.09
C VAL A 102 -12.80 2.78 -3.95
N VAL A 103 -12.59 1.49 -4.22
CA VAL A 103 -12.77 0.41 -3.26
C VAL A 103 -11.56 -0.52 -3.33
N SER A 104 -11.00 -0.89 -2.19
CA SER A 104 -9.90 -1.85 -2.07
C SER A 104 -10.29 -3.00 -1.14
N GLU A 105 -9.88 -4.22 -1.48
CA GLU A 105 -10.12 -5.42 -0.69
C GLU A 105 -8.90 -6.35 -0.75
N GLU A 106 -8.75 -7.20 0.28
CA GLU A 106 -7.74 -8.27 0.31
C GLU A 106 -8.42 -9.63 0.10
N THR A 107 -7.85 -10.45 -0.77
CA THR A 107 -8.38 -11.77 -1.11
C THR A 107 -7.29 -12.69 -1.65
N VAL A 108 -7.68 -13.86 -2.14
CA VAL A 108 -6.77 -14.81 -2.78
C VAL A 108 -7.17 -15.00 -4.24
N ALA A 109 -6.28 -14.62 -5.15
CA ALA A 109 -6.41 -14.89 -6.58
C ALA A 109 -5.90 -16.29 -6.92
N ARG A 110 -6.55 -16.90 -7.91
CA ARG A 110 -6.23 -18.21 -8.47
C ARG A 110 -6.18 -18.16 -9.99
N PRO A 111 -5.25 -17.38 -10.57
CA PRO A 111 -5.25 -17.11 -12.00
C PRO A 111 -5.01 -18.36 -12.86
N ARG A 112 -4.29 -19.33 -12.31
CA ARG A 112 -3.93 -20.60 -12.96
C ARG A 112 -4.06 -21.74 -11.97
N GLU A 113 -4.08 -22.96 -12.50
CA GLU A 113 -4.05 -24.16 -11.67
C GLU A 113 -2.81 -24.17 -10.77
N GLY A 114 -3.00 -24.46 -9.48
CA GLY A 114 -1.95 -24.44 -8.46
C GLY A 114 -1.51 -23.04 -7.99
N ALA A 115 -1.88 -21.96 -8.68
CA ALA A 115 -1.54 -20.60 -8.26
C ALA A 115 -2.47 -20.14 -7.13
N ILE A 116 -1.88 -19.78 -5.98
CA ILE A 116 -2.58 -19.22 -4.82
C ILE A 116 -1.83 -17.95 -4.44
N ILE A 117 -2.39 -16.81 -4.81
CA ILE A 117 -1.72 -15.52 -4.64
C ILE A 117 -2.58 -14.66 -3.71
N PRO A 118 -2.17 -14.46 -2.45
CA PRO A 118 -2.71 -13.40 -1.62
C PRO A 118 -2.54 -12.06 -2.32
N ILE A 119 -3.63 -11.34 -2.52
CA ILE A 119 -3.65 -10.08 -3.22
C ILE A 119 -4.41 -9.01 -2.44
N LYS A 120 -3.99 -7.77 -2.61
CA LYS A 120 -4.83 -6.59 -2.39
C LYS A 120 -5.17 -6.00 -3.74
N TYR A 121 -6.45 -5.88 -4.06
CA TYR A 121 -6.89 -5.33 -5.33
C TYR A 121 -7.80 -4.13 -5.13
N THR A 122 -7.74 -3.20 -6.06
CA THR A 122 -8.46 -1.93 -5.99
C THR A 122 -9.22 -1.70 -7.28
N GLY A 123 -10.52 -1.46 -7.17
CA GLY A 123 -11.37 -1.01 -8.24
C GLY A 123 -11.55 0.51 -8.21
N VAL A 124 -11.47 1.14 -9.38
CA VAL A 124 -11.69 2.58 -9.60
C VAL A 124 -12.73 2.73 -10.71
N PRO A 125 -13.86 3.41 -10.50
CA PRO A 125 -14.85 3.58 -11.55
C PRO A 125 -14.30 4.41 -12.71
N ILE A 126 -14.58 3.98 -13.94
CA ILE A 126 -14.32 4.73 -15.17
C ILE A 126 -15.65 5.34 -15.63
N LYS A 127 -15.61 6.62 -16.02
CA LYS A 127 -16.78 7.37 -16.46
C LYS A 127 -16.65 7.82 -17.90
N ASP A 128 -17.77 7.80 -18.62
CA ASP A 128 -17.90 8.41 -19.92
C ASP A 128 -17.88 9.95 -19.82
N ALA A 129 -17.87 10.64 -20.97
CA ALA A 129 -17.90 12.11 -21.02
C ALA A 129 -19.15 12.75 -20.40
N LYS A 130 -20.23 11.98 -20.18
CA LYS A 130 -21.48 12.43 -19.57
C LYS A 130 -21.51 12.15 -18.06
N GLY A 131 -20.48 11.50 -17.51
CA GLY A 131 -20.38 11.13 -16.11
C GLY A 131 -21.05 9.80 -15.74
N ASN A 132 -21.53 9.02 -16.72
CA ASN A 132 -22.07 7.69 -16.47
C ASN A 132 -20.93 6.69 -16.28
N ILE A 133 -21.15 5.68 -15.44
CA ILE A 133 -20.19 4.58 -15.26
C ILE A 133 -20.11 3.77 -16.56
N GLU A 134 -18.92 3.74 -17.16
CA GLU A 134 -18.56 2.97 -18.36
C GLU A 134 -17.92 1.62 -17.99
N GLY A 135 -17.37 1.53 -16.78
CA GLY A 135 -16.63 0.38 -16.33
C GLY A 135 -15.79 0.67 -15.10
N ALA A 136 -14.70 -0.07 -14.93
CA ALA A 136 -13.74 0.16 -13.86
C ALA A 136 -12.32 -0.22 -14.26
N LEU A 137 -11.34 0.54 -13.75
CA LEU A 137 -9.94 0.16 -13.73
C LEU A 137 -9.69 -0.67 -12.47
N GLU A 138 -8.93 -1.74 -12.60
CA GLU A 138 -8.46 -2.58 -11.51
C GLU A 138 -6.95 -2.64 -11.53
N PHE A 139 -6.34 -2.55 -10.35
CA PHE A 139 -4.93 -2.91 -10.15
C PHE A 139 -4.78 -3.84 -8.96
N VAL A 140 -3.79 -4.72 -9.04
CA VAL A 140 -3.58 -5.82 -8.10
C VAL A 140 -2.18 -5.75 -7.52
N LEU A 141 -2.09 -5.76 -6.19
CA LEU A 141 -0.84 -5.87 -5.44
C LEU A 141 -0.72 -7.30 -4.91
N ASP A 142 0.41 -7.93 -5.18
CA ASP A 142 0.79 -9.20 -4.56
C ASP A 142 1.24 -8.91 -3.11
N VAL A 143 0.53 -9.48 -2.15
CA VAL A 143 0.81 -9.32 -0.70
C VAL A 143 1.33 -10.60 -0.08
N THR A 144 1.83 -11.55 -0.88
CA THR A 144 2.32 -12.85 -0.42
C THR A 144 3.38 -12.71 0.66
N GLU A 145 4.37 -11.85 0.44
CA GLU A 145 5.47 -11.67 1.41
C GLU A 145 4.99 -10.98 2.69
N GLU A 146 4.10 -10.00 2.59
CA GLU A 146 3.49 -9.34 3.76
C GLU A 146 2.67 -10.33 4.60
N VAL A 147 1.84 -11.16 3.94
CA VAL A 147 1.05 -12.21 4.59
C VAL A 147 1.97 -13.27 5.22
N ARG A 148 3.05 -13.67 4.54
CA ARG A 148 4.03 -14.61 5.07
C ARG A 148 4.72 -14.08 6.32
N GLN A 149 5.19 -12.83 6.28
CA GLN A 149 5.86 -12.19 7.42
C GLN A 149 4.91 -12.03 8.61
N ARG A 150 3.68 -11.57 8.36
CA ARG A 150 2.64 -11.47 9.39
C ARG A 150 2.33 -12.82 10.02
N THR A 151 2.18 -13.86 9.21
CA THR A 151 1.90 -15.22 9.69
C THR A 151 3.07 -15.78 10.49
N ALA A 152 4.30 -15.59 10.03
CA ALA A 152 5.50 -16.03 10.76
C ALA A 152 5.66 -15.30 12.10
N ALA A 153 5.39 -13.99 12.14
CA ALA A 153 5.39 -13.21 13.38
C ALA A 153 4.33 -13.72 14.35
N GLN A 154 3.11 -13.97 13.88
CA GLN A 154 2.02 -14.50 14.70
C GLN A 154 2.36 -15.90 15.24
N GLN A 155 2.95 -16.77 14.43
CA GLN A 155 3.38 -18.09 14.87
C GLN A 155 4.45 -18.02 15.96
N LYS A 156 5.42 -17.09 15.86
CA LYS A 156 6.41 -16.87 16.92
C LYS A 156 5.76 -16.46 18.24
N ILE A 157 4.80 -15.54 18.20
CA ILE A 157 4.03 -15.11 19.39
C ILE A 157 3.27 -16.30 19.98
N ASN A 158 2.58 -17.07 19.14
CA ASN A 158 1.82 -18.23 19.58
C ASN A 158 2.73 -19.29 20.24
N ASN A 159 3.92 -19.51 19.68
CA ASN A 159 4.91 -20.43 20.26
C ASN A 159 5.35 -19.96 21.65
N PHE A 160 5.67 -18.67 21.84
CA PHE A 160 6.01 -18.14 23.17
C PHE A 160 4.83 -18.23 24.16
N ASN A 161 3.61 -18.00 23.68
CA ASN A 161 2.40 -18.09 24.50
C ASN A 161 2.09 -19.52 24.96
N ALA A 162 2.49 -20.52 24.18
CA ALA A 162 2.32 -21.94 24.51
C ALA A 162 3.39 -22.47 25.49
N LEU A 163 4.47 -21.73 25.75
CA LEU A 163 5.51 -22.18 26.68
C LEU A 163 5.01 -22.13 28.13
N PRO A 164 5.22 -23.19 28.92
CA PRO A 164 4.88 -23.20 30.35
C PRO A 164 5.87 -22.37 31.19
N THR A 165 7.01 -22.00 30.62
CA THR A 165 8.03 -21.18 31.27
C THR A 165 7.72 -19.70 31.11
N PRO A 166 7.82 -18.88 32.18
CA PRO A 166 7.73 -17.43 32.08
C PRO A 166 8.68 -16.84 31.04
N VAL A 167 8.12 -16.12 30.07
CA VAL A 167 8.87 -15.35 29.07
C VAL A 167 8.40 -13.91 29.14
N MET A 168 9.36 -12.99 29.25
CA MET A 168 9.12 -11.55 29.28
C MET A 168 10.19 -10.85 28.45
N SER A 169 9.77 -9.84 27.69
CA SER A 169 10.65 -8.86 27.05
C SER A 169 10.39 -7.48 27.63
N VAL A 170 11.44 -6.66 27.68
CA VAL A 170 11.37 -5.26 28.14
C VAL A 170 12.10 -4.35 27.16
N ASP A 171 11.70 -3.08 27.09
CA ASP A 171 12.47 -2.02 26.42
C ASP A 171 13.66 -1.55 27.27
N THR A 172 14.45 -0.61 26.73
CA THR A 172 15.62 -0.02 27.39
C THR A 172 15.29 0.80 28.64
N ASP A 173 14.03 1.16 28.84
CA ASP A 173 13.53 1.85 30.03
C ASP A 173 12.83 0.85 30.98
N PHE A 174 13.05 -0.45 30.80
CA PHE A 174 12.48 -1.54 31.61
C PHE A 174 10.96 -1.67 31.54
N SER A 175 10.30 -1.03 30.57
CA SER A 175 8.86 -1.22 30.34
C SER A 175 8.65 -2.57 29.68
N ILE A 176 7.69 -3.35 30.16
CA ILE A 176 7.38 -4.66 29.58
C ILE A 176 6.74 -4.47 28.20
N THR A 177 7.38 -5.04 27.19
CA THR A 177 6.91 -4.99 25.79
C THR A 177 6.25 -6.28 25.34
N PHE A 178 6.50 -7.38 26.06
CA PHE A 178 5.85 -8.67 25.87
C PHE A 178 5.91 -9.49 27.17
N MET A 179 4.84 -10.22 27.48
CA MET A 179 4.83 -11.23 28.53
C MET A 179 3.92 -12.38 28.11
N ASN A 180 4.40 -13.61 28.18
CA ASN A 180 3.57 -14.77 27.88
C ASN A 180 2.61 -15.10 29.05
N PRO A 181 1.57 -15.92 28.83
CA PRO A 181 0.60 -16.28 29.88
C PRO A 181 1.24 -16.88 31.13
N ALA A 182 2.27 -17.72 30.97
CA ALA A 182 2.98 -18.31 32.11
C ALA A 182 3.64 -17.24 33.01
N GLY A 183 4.30 -16.24 32.41
CA GLY A 183 4.91 -15.13 33.16
C GLY A 183 3.89 -14.22 33.82
N ALA A 184 2.79 -13.92 33.12
CA ALA A 184 1.71 -13.10 33.68
C ALA A 184 1.02 -13.80 34.86
N SER A 185 0.84 -15.12 34.77
CA SER A 185 0.23 -15.93 35.83
C SER A 185 1.04 -15.91 37.14
N VAL A 186 2.38 -15.87 37.07
CA VAL A 186 3.24 -15.74 38.28
C VAL A 186 2.95 -14.44 39.03
N LEU A 187 2.52 -13.40 38.32
CA LEU A 187 2.16 -12.11 38.88
C LEU A 187 0.67 -11.97 39.20
N GLY A 188 -0.14 -13.00 38.90
CA GLY A 188 -1.60 -12.95 39.03
C GLY A 188 -2.25 -11.96 38.06
N LEU A 189 -1.65 -11.72 36.90
CA LEU A 189 -2.11 -10.78 35.87
C LEU A 189 -2.45 -11.51 34.57
N ASN A 190 -3.22 -10.86 33.72
CA ASN A 190 -3.26 -11.18 32.29
C ASN A 190 -2.08 -10.52 31.56
N PRO A 191 -1.59 -11.11 30.45
CA PRO A 191 -0.50 -10.54 29.66
C PRO A 191 -0.66 -9.05 29.34
N GLU A 192 -1.86 -8.62 28.93
CA GLU A 192 -2.16 -7.24 28.55
C GLU A 192 -1.99 -6.25 29.70
N GLU A 193 -2.27 -6.67 30.94
CA GLU A 193 -2.13 -5.83 32.14
C GLU A 193 -0.67 -5.61 32.55
N ALA A 194 0.23 -6.47 32.08
CA ALA A 194 1.66 -6.34 32.32
C ALA A 194 2.32 -5.36 31.33
N ILE A 195 1.79 -5.23 30.11
CA ILE A 195 2.39 -4.40 29.04
C ILE A 195 2.45 -2.93 29.46
N GLY A 196 3.59 -2.28 29.17
CA GLY A 196 3.85 -0.88 29.50
C GLY A 196 4.25 -0.61 30.95
N ARG A 197 4.03 -1.55 31.88
CA ARG A 197 4.48 -1.42 33.27
C ARG A 197 5.97 -1.69 33.40
N LYS A 198 6.62 -1.10 34.39
CA LYS A 198 8.03 -1.35 34.68
C LYS A 198 8.21 -2.73 35.29
N CYS A 199 9.11 -3.54 34.75
CA CYS A 199 9.33 -4.90 35.25
C CYS A 199 9.74 -4.92 36.73
N TYR A 200 10.55 -3.95 37.17
CA TYR A 200 10.95 -3.85 38.58
C TYR A 200 9.79 -3.48 39.51
N ASP A 201 8.76 -2.77 39.03
CA ASP A 201 7.58 -2.43 39.84
C ASP A 201 6.63 -3.62 39.99
N LEU A 202 6.68 -4.59 39.06
CA LEU A 202 5.92 -5.84 39.16
C LEU A 202 6.64 -6.87 40.04
N PHE A 203 7.88 -7.20 39.70
CA PHE A 203 8.59 -8.30 40.34
C PHE A 203 9.19 -7.95 41.70
N LYS A 204 9.55 -6.67 41.92
CA LYS A 204 10.03 -6.11 43.20
C LYS A 204 11.08 -6.96 43.94
N THR A 205 11.93 -7.68 43.22
CA THR A 205 12.98 -8.50 43.84
C THR A 205 14.08 -7.63 44.45
N SER A 206 14.81 -8.14 45.43
CA SER A 206 15.96 -7.44 46.02
C SER A 206 17.08 -7.11 45.02
N HIS A 207 17.09 -7.73 43.85
CA HIS A 207 18.05 -7.48 42.78
C HIS A 207 17.63 -6.35 41.84
N CYS A 208 16.34 -5.99 41.80
CA CYS A 208 15.82 -4.98 40.88
C CYS A 208 16.50 -3.62 41.10
N ARG A 209 16.89 -2.95 40.01
CA ARG A 209 17.57 -1.63 40.02
C ARG A 209 18.90 -1.60 40.80
N THR A 210 19.53 -2.75 41.00
CA THR A 210 20.89 -2.87 41.53
C THR A 210 21.84 -3.40 40.45
N ASP A 211 23.15 -3.45 40.74
CA ASP A 211 24.14 -4.07 39.86
C ASP A 211 23.90 -5.56 39.62
N LYS A 212 23.14 -6.23 40.52
CA LYS A 212 22.76 -7.64 40.40
C LYS A 212 21.50 -7.86 39.54
N CYS A 213 20.83 -6.81 39.09
CA CYS A 213 19.62 -6.93 38.27
C CYS A 213 19.92 -7.73 37.00
N ALA A 214 19.26 -8.89 36.83
CA ALA A 214 19.49 -9.75 35.65
C ALA A 214 19.19 -9.02 34.34
N VAL A 215 18.05 -8.32 34.27
CA VAL A 215 17.66 -7.52 33.10
C VAL A 215 18.66 -6.40 32.82
N GLY A 216 19.04 -5.65 33.85
CA GLY A 216 20.00 -4.55 33.71
C GLY A 216 21.40 -5.02 33.31
N ARG A 217 21.86 -6.19 33.78
CA ARG A 217 23.14 -6.78 33.37
C ARG A 217 23.10 -7.23 31.91
N ALA A 218 22.04 -7.96 31.51
CA ALA A 218 21.87 -8.40 30.12
C ALA A 218 21.94 -7.21 29.13
N MET A 219 21.33 -6.07 29.46
CA MET A 219 21.39 -4.87 28.62
C MET A 219 22.78 -4.20 28.54
N ARG A 220 23.64 -4.41 29.53
CA ARG A 220 25.00 -3.82 29.56
C ARG A 220 26.04 -4.70 28.88
N GLU A 221 25.82 -6.01 28.91
CA GLU A 221 26.75 -7.02 28.40
C GLU A 221 26.63 -7.24 26.87
N ASP A 222 25.53 -6.77 26.24
CA ASP A 222 25.25 -6.91 24.80
C ASP A 222 25.77 -5.71 23.95
N ARG A 223 26.94 -5.17 24.30
CA ARG A 223 27.62 -4.05 23.61
C ARG A 223 28.90 -4.47 22.90
#